data_AF-A0A2V9VW54-F1
#
_entry.id   AF-A0A2V9VW54-F1
#
_cell.length_a   1.000
_cell.length_b   1.000
_cell.length_c   1.000
_cell.angle_alpha   90.00
_cell.angle_beta   90.00
_cell.angle_gamma   90.00
#
_symmetry.space_group_name_H-M   'P 1'
#
loop_
_entity.id
_entity.type
_entity.pdbx_description
1 polymer ?
#
loop_
_entity_poly.entity_id
_entity_poly.type
_entity_poly.pdbx_seq_one_letter_code
_entity_poly.pdbx_strand_id
1 'polypeptide(L)'
;MASSTGVQSVASSSKQLFRFVARQPILNREQHVFGYELLFRDGIENVFRANDTEAAARSTLDSTLLMGFDVLCDGQRAFINCTRELLLKDGITLLPSEQTVVEVLEGVEPDDLVMAACERLKVGGYTLALDDYVANDPRERLTTLADILKVDFERTTRPQQEELVKRFAPQGRRMLAEKVETHDQFQAALDMGYVYFQGYFFRRPEVLQAREIPTNRVNYLRLLASVSKDEMDLREVESIIKTEASVLYRLLRYLNSPVFGMRNEIHSIRHALALLGEREIRRWIRLVTLVSAGQDKPSDLVLSALVRARFCELVSMKIPRSQSDLFLVGMVSMMDAILEIPMDEILAKIALDKDTKMVLSGGGGRLKPVYDLMMAQEAGKWDAAKQASDQLRISESETGEMWWQAMQWGRQVSTAGNPEQ
;
A
#
# COMPACT_ATOMS: atom_id res chain seq x y z
N MET A 1 29.51 -6.01 -39.26
CA MET A 1 28.55 -6.78 -38.44
C MET A 1 28.94 -6.58 -36.98
N ALA A 2 28.26 -5.70 -36.26
CA ALA A 2 28.58 -5.39 -34.87
C ALA A 2 27.30 -5.51 -34.01
N SER A 3 27.34 -6.50 -33.11
CA SER A 3 26.80 -6.51 -31.74
C SER A 3 25.50 -5.75 -31.43
N SER A 4 24.40 -6.49 -31.27
CA SER A 4 23.12 -6.01 -30.68
C SER A 4 22.69 -6.77 -29.41
N THR A 5 23.55 -7.57 -28.78
CA THR A 5 23.16 -8.52 -27.73
C THR A 5 23.25 -8.00 -26.28
N GLY A 6 23.67 -6.76 -26.04
CA GLY A 6 23.89 -6.23 -24.68
C GLY A 6 22.69 -5.50 -24.03
N VAL A 7 21.71 -5.04 -24.81
CA VAL A 7 20.62 -4.17 -24.29
C VAL A 7 19.39 -4.98 -23.86
N GLN A 8 19.19 -6.17 -24.42
CA GLN A 8 18.03 -7.02 -24.09
C GLN A 8 18.14 -7.73 -22.74
N SER A 9 19.34 -8.06 -22.25
CA SER A 9 19.52 -8.82 -21.00
C SER A 9 19.33 -7.98 -19.73
N VAL A 10 19.64 -6.68 -19.77
CA VAL A 10 19.45 -5.76 -18.63
C VAL A 10 17.97 -5.34 -18.48
N ALA A 11 17.27 -5.19 -19.60
CA ALA A 11 15.84 -4.91 -19.61
C ALA A 11 14.99 -6.13 -19.19
N SER A 12 15.45 -7.36 -19.45
CA SER A 12 14.75 -8.58 -19.02
C SER A 12 14.97 -8.89 -17.53
N SER A 13 16.16 -8.63 -17.00
CA SER A 13 16.50 -8.83 -15.58
C SER A 13 15.81 -7.81 -14.67
N SER A 14 15.74 -6.54 -15.07
CA SER A 14 14.92 -5.53 -14.38
C SER A 14 13.43 -5.88 -14.38
N LYS A 15 12.89 -6.38 -15.51
CA LYS A 15 11.50 -6.89 -15.58
C LYS A 15 11.22 -8.11 -14.70
N GLN A 16 12.21 -8.98 -14.47
CA GLN A 16 12.09 -10.12 -13.56
C GLN A 16 12.10 -9.69 -12.09
N LEU A 17 12.75 -8.57 -11.76
CA LEU A 17 12.91 -8.08 -10.39
C LEU A 17 11.66 -7.39 -9.85
N PHE A 18 10.91 -6.67 -10.70
CA PHE A 18 9.62 -6.03 -10.33
C PHE A 18 8.50 -7.04 -10.03
N ARG A 19 8.78 -8.32 -10.19
CA ARG A 19 7.77 -9.36 -10.26
C ARG A 19 7.12 -9.66 -8.91
N PHE A 20 7.77 -9.32 -7.80
CA PHE A 20 7.40 -9.86 -6.49
C PHE A 20 7.74 -8.94 -5.31
N VAL A 21 7.30 -7.68 -5.33
CA VAL A 21 7.46 -6.80 -4.18
C VAL A 21 6.10 -6.35 -3.68
N ALA A 22 5.76 -6.76 -2.46
CA ALA A 22 4.71 -6.14 -1.68
C ALA A 22 5.37 -5.34 -0.56
N ARG A 23 4.71 -4.28 -0.13
CA ARG A 23 5.16 -3.46 0.99
C ARG A 23 4.01 -3.24 1.94
N GLN A 24 4.26 -3.38 3.23
CA GLN A 24 3.25 -3.14 4.27
C GLN A 24 3.69 -1.97 5.12
N PRO A 25 2.84 -0.92 5.26
CA PRO A 25 3.19 0.23 6.07
C PRO A 25 3.20 -0.12 7.56
N ILE A 26 4.20 0.40 8.25
CA ILE A 26 4.28 0.43 9.71
C ILE A 26 4.02 1.87 10.12
N LEU A 27 2.96 2.10 10.88
CA LEU A 27 2.51 3.41 11.31
C LEU A 27 2.97 3.70 12.75
N ASN A 28 3.20 4.97 13.06
CA ASN A 28 3.44 5.43 14.42
C ASN A 28 2.13 5.78 15.15
N ARG A 29 2.24 6.33 16.37
CA ARG A 29 1.07 6.72 17.20
C ARG A 29 0.18 7.78 16.55
N GLU A 30 0.75 8.64 15.71
CA GLU A 30 0.07 9.68 14.96
C GLU A 30 -0.43 9.18 13.58
N GLN A 31 -0.35 7.87 13.31
CA GLN A 31 -0.70 7.25 12.03
C GLN A 31 0.15 7.72 10.83
N HIS A 32 1.31 8.32 11.10
CA HIS A 32 2.32 8.60 10.09
C HIS A 32 3.14 7.34 9.80
N VAL A 33 3.52 7.15 8.53
CA VAL A 33 4.37 6.03 8.13
C VAL A 33 5.75 6.18 8.77
N PHE A 34 6.13 5.20 9.59
CA PHE A 34 7.47 5.06 10.17
C PHE A 34 8.42 4.27 9.24
N GLY A 35 7.87 3.32 8.51
CA GLY A 35 8.62 2.46 7.59
C GLY A 35 7.70 1.50 6.85
N TYR A 36 8.30 0.66 6.03
CA TYR A 36 7.61 -0.41 5.33
C TYR A 36 8.31 -1.75 5.56
N GLU A 37 7.56 -2.77 5.91
CA GLU A 37 8.03 -4.15 5.73
C GLU A 37 8.01 -4.48 4.25
N LEU A 38 9.13 -4.97 3.74
CA LEU A 38 9.22 -5.41 2.36
C LEU A 38 9.06 -6.92 2.28
N LEU A 39 8.03 -7.34 1.56
CA LEU A 39 7.67 -8.72 1.34
C LEU A 39 8.05 -9.09 -0.08
N PHE A 40 8.96 -10.05 -0.22
CA PHE A 40 9.36 -10.56 -1.52
C PHE A 40 8.92 -12.00 -1.72
N ARG A 41 8.56 -12.33 -2.96
CA ARG A 41 8.36 -13.71 -3.40
C ARG A 41 9.51 -14.10 -4.33
N ASP A 42 9.93 -15.34 -4.24
CA ASP A 42 10.90 -15.87 -5.19
C ASP A 42 10.29 -16.10 -6.58
N GLY A 43 11.10 -15.80 -7.59
CA GLY A 43 10.74 -15.90 -9.00
C GLY A 43 11.53 -16.92 -9.80
N ILE A 44 10.78 -17.81 -10.47
CA ILE A 44 11.13 -18.70 -11.60
C ILE A 44 12.45 -19.49 -11.51
N GLU A 45 12.45 -20.50 -10.64
CA GLU A 45 12.96 -21.87 -10.83
C GLU A 45 13.15 -22.48 -9.44
N ASN A 46 12.05 -22.77 -8.76
CA ASN A 46 11.97 -23.79 -7.72
C ASN A 46 10.49 -24.05 -7.47
N VAL A 47 9.92 -24.94 -8.28
CA VAL A 47 8.69 -25.67 -7.91
C VAL A 47 9.07 -26.59 -6.75
N PHE A 48 9.39 -26.08 -5.57
CA PHE A 48 9.40 -26.83 -4.32
C PHE A 48 9.51 -25.85 -3.13
N ARG A 49 8.39 -25.73 -2.42
CA ARG A 49 8.18 -25.21 -1.05
C ARG A 49 8.01 -23.70 -0.90
N ALA A 50 6.78 -23.32 -0.54
CA ALA A 50 6.37 -22.05 0.04
C ALA A 50 7.03 -21.73 1.42
N ASN A 51 8.15 -22.37 1.74
CA ASN A 51 8.81 -22.32 3.07
C ASN A 51 10.30 -22.00 2.98
N ASP A 52 10.84 -21.54 1.84
CA ASP A 52 12.24 -21.16 1.76
C ASP A 52 12.44 -19.69 2.16
N THR A 53 12.39 -19.45 3.47
CA THR A 53 12.60 -18.12 4.07
C THR A 53 13.93 -17.50 3.65
N GLU A 54 14.94 -18.32 3.33
CA GLU A 54 16.27 -17.87 2.92
C GLU A 54 16.25 -17.25 1.52
N ALA A 55 15.62 -17.92 0.56
CA ALA A 55 15.51 -17.42 -0.80
C ALA A 55 14.73 -16.10 -0.83
N ALA A 56 13.62 -16.01 -0.10
CA ALA A 56 12.85 -14.77 0.04
C ALA A 56 13.67 -13.62 0.65
N ALA A 57 14.46 -13.89 1.70
CA ALA A 57 15.33 -12.88 2.32
C ALA A 57 16.45 -12.39 1.38
N ARG A 58 17.01 -13.27 0.54
CA ARG A 58 17.97 -12.89 -0.50
C ARG A 58 17.34 -12.07 -1.62
N SER A 59 16.19 -12.51 -2.12
CA SER A 59 15.41 -11.77 -3.12
C SER A 59 15.08 -10.35 -2.64
N THR A 60 14.76 -10.23 -1.35
CA THR A 60 14.55 -8.95 -0.66
C THR A 60 15.78 -8.06 -0.71
N LEU A 61 16.95 -8.60 -0.34
CA LEU A 61 18.21 -7.86 -0.40
C LEU A 61 18.58 -7.43 -1.82
N ASP A 62 18.61 -8.37 -2.76
CA ASP A 62 19.03 -8.13 -4.14
C ASP A 62 18.14 -7.06 -4.78
N SER A 63 16.83 -7.16 -4.59
CA SER A 63 15.88 -6.19 -5.11
C SER A 63 16.03 -4.83 -4.45
N THR A 64 16.30 -4.78 -3.15
CA THR A 64 16.52 -3.53 -2.42
C THR A 64 17.78 -2.83 -2.89
N LEU A 65 18.87 -3.56 -3.11
CA LEU A 65 20.13 -3.04 -3.64
C LEU A 65 19.99 -2.50 -5.07
N LEU A 66 19.19 -3.17 -5.90
CA LEU A 66 18.99 -2.81 -7.29
C LEU A 66 18.00 -1.65 -7.49
N MET A 67 16.93 -1.58 -6.68
CA MET A 67 15.88 -0.57 -6.82
C MET A 67 16.10 0.67 -5.95
N GLY A 68 16.75 0.51 -4.79
CA GLY A 68 16.95 1.56 -3.80
C GLY A 68 15.73 1.84 -2.91
N PHE A 69 16.00 2.32 -1.69
CA PHE A 69 14.98 2.60 -0.67
C PHE A 69 14.02 3.73 -1.03
N ASP A 70 14.47 4.75 -1.77
CA ASP A 70 13.58 5.84 -2.17
C ASP A 70 12.41 5.30 -3.01
N VAL A 71 12.71 4.39 -3.93
CA VAL A 71 11.71 3.81 -4.83
C VAL A 71 10.82 2.81 -4.10
N LEU A 72 11.34 2.04 -3.13
CA LEU A 72 10.60 1.00 -2.42
C LEU A 72 9.85 1.50 -1.18
N CYS A 73 10.50 2.36 -0.40
CA CYS A 73 10.07 2.81 0.93
C CYS A 73 9.82 4.32 1.02
N ASP A 74 9.96 5.08 -0.06
CA ASP A 74 9.63 6.52 -0.08
C ASP A 74 10.51 7.33 0.90
N GLY A 75 11.79 6.96 0.99
CA GLY A 75 12.75 7.55 1.92
C GLY A 75 12.54 7.13 3.39
N GLN A 76 11.48 6.37 3.69
CA GLN A 76 11.26 5.77 5.02
C GLN A 76 12.10 4.51 5.21
N ARG A 77 12.12 4.02 6.45
CA ARG A 77 12.85 2.81 6.82
C ARG A 77 12.26 1.57 6.15
N ALA A 78 13.11 0.66 5.72
CA ALA A 78 12.70 -0.68 5.31
C ALA A 78 12.94 -1.67 6.44
N PHE A 79 11.92 -2.45 6.73
CA PHE A 79 12.02 -3.62 7.57
C PHE A 79 12.28 -4.82 6.67
N ILE A 80 13.40 -5.49 6.93
CA ILE A 80 13.97 -6.54 6.07
C ILE A 80 14.06 -7.83 6.86
N ASN A 81 13.35 -8.85 6.38
CA ASN A 81 13.35 -10.19 6.96
C ASN A 81 14.75 -10.78 6.87
N CYS A 82 15.32 -11.10 8.02
CA CYS A 82 16.69 -11.55 8.16
C CYS A 82 16.72 -12.95 8.74
N THR A 83 16.99 -13.91 7.86
CA THR A 83 17.26 -15.28 8.23
C THR A 83 18.61 -15.41 8.93
N ARG A 84 18.80 -16.55 9.59
CA ARG A 84 20.06 -16.91 10.22
C ARG A 84 21.25 -16.83 9.24
N GLU A 85 21.11 -17.38 8.03
CA GLU A 85 22.23 -17.43 7.09
C GLU A 85 22.59 -16.03 6.59
N LEU A 86 21.61 -15.17 6.33
CA LEU A 86 21.83 -13.78 5.95
C LEU A 86 22.54 -12.97 7.04
N LEU A 87 22.15 -13.19 8.29
CA LEU A 87 22.77 -12.58 9.46
C LEU A 87 24.23 -13.02 9.61
N LEU A 88 24.50 -14.32 9.49
CA LEU A 88 25.85 -14.88 9.67
C LEU A 88 26.81 -14.57 8.52
N LYS A 89 26.28 -14.36 7.30
CA LYS A 89 27.07 -13.96 6.13
C LYS A 89 27.22 -12.45 5.99
N ASP A 90 26.78 -11.68 6.98
CA ASP A 90 26.77 -10.22 6.99
C ASP A 90 26.06 -9.61 5.74
N GLY A 91 25.13 -10.33 5.11
CA GLY A 91 24.52 -9.91 3.84
C GLY A 91 23.72 -8.60 3.96
N ILE A 92 23.07 -8.40 5.12
CA ILE A 92 22.38 -7.15 5.47
C ILE A 92 23.33 -5.94 5.46
N THR A 93 24.64 -6.13 5.70
CA THR A 93 25.59 -5.01 5.81
C THR A 93 25.81 -4.23 4.51
N LEU A 94 25.32 -4.77 3.39
CA LEU A 94 25.31 -4.12 2.09
C LEU A 94 24.30 -2.97 2.01
N LEU A 95 23.33 -2.93 2.93
CA LEU A 95 22.31 -1.89 3.00
C LEU A 95 22.78 -0.70 3.88
N PRO A 96 22.22 0.50 3.71
CA PRO A 96 22.48 1.63 4.60
C PRO A 96 21.79 1.40 5.95
N SER A 97 22.57 1.45 7.03
CA SER A 97 22.10 1.15 8.39
C SER A 97 21.03 2.13 8.90
N GLU A 98 21.08 3.40 8.48
CA GLU A 98 20.11 4.43 8.89
C GLU A 98 18.68 4.17 8.37
N GLN A 99 18.57 3.50 7.21
CA GLN A 99 17.30 3.20 6.55
C GLN A 99 16.87 1.74 6.71
N THR A 100 17.67 0.89 7.36
CA THR A 100 17.41 -0.55 7.46
C THR A 100 17.08 -0.96 8.90
N VAL A 101 15.93 -1.59 9.06
CA VAL A 101 15.57 -2.33 10.27
C VAL A 101 15.69 -3.83 9.94
N VAL A 102 16.50 -4.53 10.72
CA VAL A 102 16.76 -5.95 10.53
C VAL A 102 15.76 -6.74 11.36
N GLU A 103 14.88 -7.48 10.70
CA GLU A 103 13.88 -8.32 11.37
C GLU A 103 14.41 -9.74 11.56
N VAL A 104 14.77 -10.10 12.78
CA VAL A 104 15.20 -11.46 13.12
C VAL A 104 13.96 -12.34 13.26
N LEU A 105 13.83 -13.32 12.37
CA LEU A 105 12.66 -14.20 12.29
C LEU A 105 12.53 -15.13 13.51
N GLU A 106 11.32 -15.65 13.74
CA GLU A 106 10.96 -16.51 14.88
C GLU A 106 11.67 -17.86 14.91
N GLY A 107 12.10 -18.36 13.75
CA GLY A 107 12.89 -19.58 13.64
C GLY A 107 14.40 -19.43 13.90
N VAL A 108 14.89 -18.21 14.18
CA VAL A 108 16.33 -17.97 14.35
C VAL A 108 16.76 -18.22 15.79
N GLU A 109 17.49 -19.32 16.01
CA GLU A 109 18.05 -19.67 17.32
C GLU A 109 19.11 -18.66 17.82
N PRO A 110 19.00 -18.13 19.05
CA PRO A 110 19.90 -17.11 19.61
C PRO A 110 21.19 -17.72 20.21
N ASP A 111 21.91 -18.50 19.42
CA ASP A 111 23.23 -18.99 19.81
C ASP A 111 24.31 -17.91 19.74
N ASP A 112 25.52 -18.25 20.19
CA ASP A 112 26.59 -17.26 20.32
C ASP A 112 27.04 -16.67 18.96
N LEU A 113 26.85 -17.40 17.85
CA LEU A 113 27.14 -16.89 16.51
C LEU A 113 26.11 -15.82 16.09
N VAL A 114 24.83 -16.09 16.32
CA VAL A 114 23.75 -15.13 16.04
C VAL A 114 23.87 -13.91 16.95
N MET A 115 24.12 -14.11 18.25
CA MET A 115 24.35 -13.01 19.19
C MET A 115 25.49 -12.10 18.73
N ALA A 116 26.65 -12.68 18.37
CA ALA A 116 27.79 -11.91 17.88
C ALA A 116 27.51 -11.17 16.56
N ALA A 117 26.70 -11.75 15.67
CA ALA A 117 26.28 -11.09 14.43
C ALA A 117 25.35 -9.89 14.71
N CYS A 118 24.36 -10.06 15.60
CA CYS A 118 23.51 -8.97 16.04
C CYS A 118 24.30 -7.85 16.72
N GLU A 119 25.29 -8.16 17.56
CA GLU A 119 26.17 -7.17 18.19
C GLU A 119 26.95 -6.36 17.15
N ARG A 120 27.52 -7.02 16.12
CA ARG A 120 28.20 -6.32 15.02
C ARG A 120 27.24 -5.38 14.28
N LEU A 121 26.01 -5.80 14.01
CA LEU A 121 25.00 -4.95 13.38
C LEU A 121 24.65 -3.74 14.26
N LYS A 122 24.51 -3.92 15.58
CA LYS A 122 24.29 -2.82 16.52
C LYS A 122 25.44 -1.81 16.51
N VAL A 123 26.69 -2.28 16.50
CA VAL A 123 27.88 -1.41 16.36
C VAL A 123 27.89 -0.69 15.00
N GLY A 124 27.40 -1.34 13.94
CA GLY A 124 27.22 -0.75 12.61
C GLY A 124 26.06 0.24 12.48
N GLY A 125 25.32 0.52 13.56
CA GLY A 125 24.23 1.49 13.59
C GLY A 125 22.87 0.95 13.13
N TYR A 126 22.74 -0.36 12.93
CA TYR A 126 21.46 -0.96 12.54
C TYR A 126 20.45 -0.97 13.68
N THR A 127 19.18 -0.84 13.31
CA THR A 127 18.05 -1.12 14.21
C THR A 127 17.69 -2.60 14.08
N LEU A 128 17.50 -3.28 15.20
CA LEU A 128 17.09 -4.69 15.24
C LEU A 128 15.65 -4.81 15.72
N ALA A 129 14.85 -5.62 15.02
CA ALA A 129 13.52 -6.02 15.42
C ALA A 129 13.46 -7.54 15.61
N LEU A 130 12.72 -8.01 16.62
CA LEU A 130 12.35 -9.43 16.72
C LEU A 130 10.94 -9.60 16.18
N ASP A 131 10.81 -10.45 15.16
CA ASP A 131 9.54 -10.72 14.50
C ASP A 131 8.71 -11.75 15.26
N ASP A 132 7.38 -11.62 15.26
CA ASP A 132 6.45 -12.58 15.90
C ASP A 132 6.81 -12.95 17.37
N TYR A 133 7.24 -11.98 18.18
CA TYR A 133 7.71 -12.20 19.55
C TYR A 133 6.57 -12.58 20.51
N VAL A 134 6.79 -13.64 21.29
CA VAL A 134 5.79 -14.18 22.24
C VAL A 134 6.31 -14.25 23.69
N ALA A 135 5.42 -14.49 24.64
CA ALA A 135 5.85 -14.79 26.00
C ALA A 135 6.64 -16.12 26.05
N ASN A 136 7.78 -16.13 26.75
CA ASN A 136 8.73 -17.26 26.80
C ASN A 136 9.36 -17.59 25.43
N ASP A 137 9.55 -16.59 24.58
CA ASP A 137 10.22 -16.76 23.28
C ASP A 137 11.64 -17.34 23.47
N PRO A 138 12.04 -18.37 22.70
CA PRO A 138 13.40 -18.91 22.73
C PRO A 138 14.48 -17.83 22.51
N ARG A 139 14.15 -16.77 21.77
CA ARG A 139 15.02 -15.63 21.43
C ARG A 139 15.14 -14.59 22.53
N GLU A 140 14.72 -14.86 23.77
CA GLU A 140 14.76 -13.89 24.87
C GLU A 140 16.14 -13.24 25.05
N ARG A 141 17.25 -13.97 24.82
CA ARG A 141 18.62 -13.41 24.84
C ARG A 141 18.79 -12.21 23.89
N LEU A 142 18.18 -12.27 22.70
CA LEU A 142 18.27 -11.22 21.68
C LEU A 142 17.53 -9.94 22.07
N THR A 143 16.61 -9.99 23.04
CA THR A 143 15.91 -8.80 23.53
C THR A 143 16.85 -7.77 24.16
N THR A 144 18.07 -8.18 24.54
CA THR A 144 19.14 -7.28 25.03
C THR A 144 19.71 -6.37 23.94
N LEU A 145 19.61 -6.79 22.67
CA LEU A 145 20.12 -6.08 21.50
C LEU A 145 19.01 -5.47 20.65
N ALA A 146 17.79 -6.04 20.71
CA ALA A 146 16.64 -5.60 19.94
C ALA A 146 16.15 -4.20 20.37
N ASP A 147 15.82 -3.38 19.37
CA ASP A 147 15.20 -2.06 19.56
C ASP A 147 13.68 -2.11 19.45
N ILE A 148 13.16 -3.08 18.70
CA ILE A 148 11.75 -3.26 18.41
C ILE A 148 11.36 -4.72 18.69
N LEU A 149 10.22 -4.92 19.36
CA LEU A 149 9.59 -6.25 19.48
C LEU A 149 8.24 -6.19 18.77
N LYS A 150 8.11 -7.00 17.71
CA LYS A 150 6.87 -7.14 16.93
C LYS A 150 6.01 -8.22 17.58
N VAL A 151 4.73 -7.93 17.81
CA VAL A 151 3.79 -8.81 18.50
C VAL A 151 2.56 -8.98 17.64
N ASP A 152 2.30 -10.20 17.20
CA ASP A 152 1.10 -10.58 16.45
C ASP A 152 -0.13 -10.60 17.37
N PHE A 153 -1.11 -9.75 17.07
CA PHE A 153 -2.34 -9.61 17.86
C PHE A 153 -3.36 -10.74 17.62
N GLU A 154 -3.27 -11.50 16.54
CA GLU A 154 -4.10 -12.68 16.28
C GLU A 154 -3.60 -13.90 17.06
N ARG A 155 -2.29 -13.99 17.30
CA ARG A 155 -1.63 -15.13 17.98
C ARG A 155 -1.50 -14.94 19.49
N THR A 156 -1.87 -13.78 20.01
CA THR A 156 -1.50 -13.34 21.35
C THR A 156 -2.73 -12.75 22.06
N THR A 157 -2.92 -13.09 23.34
CA THR A 157 -4.06 -12.61 24.12
C THR A 157 -3.78 -11.24 24.73
N ARG A 158 -4.82 -10.45 25.00
CA ARG A 158 -4.67 -9.13 25.64
C ARG A 158 -3.80 -9.14 26.92
N PRO A 159 -3.96 -10.10 27.87
CA PRO A 159 -3.07 -10.18 29.03
C PRO A 159 -1.60 -10.42 28.66
N GLN A 160 -1.32 -11.22 27.61
CA GLN A 160 0.05 -11.45 27.14
C GLN A 160 0.63 -10.18 26.49
N GLN A 161 -0.16 -9.47 25.69
CA GLN A 161 0.24 -8.20 25.08
C GLN A 161 0.63 -7.16 26.16
N GLU A 162 -0.22 -6.98 27.17
CA GLU A 162 0.06 -6.09 28.30
C GLU A 162 1.31 -6.48 29.08
N GLU A 163 1.52 -7.78 29.30
CA GLU A 163 2.70 -8.28 30.03
C GLU A 163 4.00 -8.03 29.26
N LEU A 164 4.00 -8.23 27.93
CA LEU A 164 5.15 -7.93 27.08
C LEU A 164 5.52 -6.45 27.15
N VAL A 165 4.53 -5.55 27.08
CA VAL A 165 4.78 -4.11 27.20
C VAL A 165 5.35 -3.76 28.58
N LYS A 166 4.72 -4.24 29.66
CA LYS A 166 5.18 -4.00 31.04
C LYS A 166 6.62 -4.48 31.25
N ARG A 167 6.98 -5.60 30.64
CA ARG A 167 8.31 -6.20 30.77
C ARG A 167 9.37 -5.42 29.99
N PHE A 168 9.12 -5.09 28.73
CA PHE A 168 10.17 -4.65 27.80
C PHE A 168 10.19 -3.14 27.53
N ALA A 169 9.05 -2.45 27.60
CA ALA A 169 9.01 -1.01 27.37
C ALA A 169 9.85 -0.20 28.38
N PRO A 170 9.86 -0.51 29.70
CA PRO A 170 10.74 0.17 30.66
C PRO A 170 12.24 -0.05 30.39
N GLN A 171 12.58 -1.10 29.65
CA GLN A 171 13.95 -1.37 29.24
C GLN A 171 14.31 -0.62 27.93
N GLY A 172 13.41 0.20 27.39
CA GLY A 172 13.65 0.99 26.18
C GLY A 172 13.35 0.26 24.87
N ARG A 173 12.66 -0.88 24.91
CA ARG A 173 12.24 -1.59 23.69
C ARG A 173 10.93 -0.99 23.20
N ARG A 174 10.86 -0.70 21.89
CA ARG A 174 9.65 -0.18 21.26
C ARG A 174 8.76 -1.36 20.86
N MET A 175 7.51 -1.32 21.27
CA MET A 175 6.56 -2.39 20.99
C MET A 175 5.82 -2.07 19.68
N LEU A 176 5.82 -3.01 18.74
CA LEU A 176 5.11 -2.95 17.46
C LEU A 176 3.97 -3.98 17.48
N ALA A 177 2.74 -3.52 17.25
CA ALA A 177 1.56 -4.37 17.15
C ALA A 177 1.34 -4.77 15.69
N GLU A 178 1.33 -6.07 15.40
CA GLU A 178 1.09 -6.60 14.06
C GLU A 178 -0.32 -7.18 13.92
N LYS A 179 -0.78 -7.25 12.67
CA LYS A 179 -2.12 -7.73 12.30
C LYS A 179 -3.23 -6.99 13.04
N VAL A 180 -3.06 -5.67 13.15
CA VAL A 180 -4.07 -4.76 13.72
C VAL A 180 -5.14 -4.50 12.66
N GLU A 181 -6.29 -5.17 12.78
CA GLU A 181 -7.36 -5.19 11.78
C GLU A 181 -8.47 -4.15 12.02
N THR A 182 -8.57 -3.62 13.24
CA THR A 182 -9.66 -2.73 13.66
C THR A 182 -9.15 -1.53 14.44
N HIS A 183 -9.90 -0.42 14.39
CA HIS A 183 -9.57 0.78 15.16
C HIS A 183 -9.59 0.52 16.67
N ASP A 184 -10.49 -0.35 17.15
CA ASP A 184 -10.53 -0.76 18.55
C ASP A 184 -9.25 -1.48 18.99
N GLN A 185 -8.69 -2.36 18.14
CA GLN A 185 -7.40 -2.99 18.40
C GLN A 185 -6.25 -1.97 18.41
N PHE A 186 -6.28 -0.99 17.49
CA PHE A 186 -5.30 0.10 17.46
C PHE A 186 -5.34 0.94 18.74
N GLN A 187 -6.52 1.38 19.16
CA GLN A 187 -6.70 2.16 20.39
C GLN A 187 -6.29 1.35 21.62
N ALA A 188 -6.69 0.09 21.68
CA ALA A 188 -6.28 -0.81 22.75
C ALA A 188 -4.75 -0.93 22.84
N ALA A 189 -4.07 -1.12 21.71
CA ALA A 189 -2.62 -1.22 21.66
C ALA A 189 -1.93 0.11 22.07
N LEU A 190 -2.47 1.26 21.63
CA LEU A 190 -2.01 2.58 22.05
C LEU A 190 -2.07 2.76 23.56
N ASP A 191 -3.19 2.37 24.18
CA ASP A 191 -3.45 2.47 25.61
C ASP A 191 -2.53 1.56 26.42
N MET A 192 -2.18 0.38 25.88
CA MET A 192 -1.22 -0.54 26.49
C MET A 192 0.20 0.02 26.49
N GLY A 193 0.55 0.86 25.50
CA GLY A 193 1.89 1.45 25.34
C GLY A 193 2.64 1.01 24.08
N TYR A 194 1.97 0.39 23.11
CA TYR A 194 2.55 0.17 21.78
C TYR A 194 2.78 1.51 21.07
N VAL A 195 3.85 1.57 20.27
CA VAL A 195 4.27 2.81 19.59
C VAL A 195 4.29 2.68 18.08
N TYR A 196 4.29 1.45 17.56
CA TYR A 196 4.21 1.14 16.14
C TYR A 196 3.08 0.14 15.86
N PHE A 197 2.48 0.24 14.68
CA PHE A 197 1.29 -0.52 14.31
C PHE A 197 1.35 -0.93 12.85
N GLN A 198 1.06 -2.20 12.58
CA GLN A 198 1.01 -2.77 11.24
C GLN A 198 -0.27 -3.60 11.10
N GLY A 199 -1.00 -3.40 10.01
CA GLY A 199 -2.26 -4.08 9.74
C GLY A 199 -3.20 -3.25 8.86
N TYR A 200 -4.50 -3.58 8.85
CA TYR A 200 -5.49 -2.93 8.00
C TYR A 200 -6.48 -2.03 8.73
N PHE A 201 -6.25 -1.72 10.01
CA PHE A 201 -7.15 -0.86 10.81
C PHE A 201 -7.44 0.51 10.19
N PHE A 202 -6.47 1.11 9.47
CA PHE A 202 -6.62 2.40 8.81
C PHE A 202 -7.29 2.31 7.43
N ARG A 203 -7.55 1.09 6.93
CA ARG A 203 -8.20 0.82 5.64
C ARG A 203 -9.70 0.56 5.78
N ARG A 204 -10.25 0.75 6.98
CA ARG A 204 -11.68 0.62 7.29
C ARG A 204 -12.19 1.92 7.92
N PRO A 205 -13.47 2.27 7.73
CA PRO A 205 -14.04 3.45 8.40
C PRO A 205 -14.04 3.27 9.93
N GLU A 206 -13.65 4.33 10.65
CA GLU A 206 -13.59 4.36 12.12
C GLU A 206 -14.97 4.24 12.78
N VAL A 207 -16.01 4.84 12.17
CA VAL A 207 -17.36 4.91 12.72
C VAL A 207 -18.37 4.40 11.68
N LEU A 208 -18.99 3.25 11.98
CA LEU A 208 -20.13 2.72 11.22
C LEU A 208 -21.50 3.21 11.74
N GLN A 209 -21.53 3.99 12.81
CA GLN A 209 -22.78 4.58 13.30
C GLN A 209 -23.23 5.71 12.36
N ALA A 210 -24.51 5.69 12.00
CA ALA A 210 -25.20 6.69 11.18
C ALA A 210 -25.08 8.10 11.75
N ARG A 211 -23.93 8.75 11.53
CA ARG A 211 -23.73 10.18 11.69
C ARG A 211 -24.04 10.84 10.36
N GLU A 212 -24.61 12.04 10.39
CA GLU A 212 -24.76 12.85 9.19
C GLU A 212 -23.39 13.02 8.52
N ILE A 213 -23.32 12.68 7.23
CA ILE A 213 -22.10 12.82 6.43
C ILE A 213 -21.64 14.28 6.50
N PRO A 214 -20.40 14.55 6.94
CA PRO A 214 -19.88 15.91 6.98
C PRO A 214 -20.02 16.62 5.62
N THR A 215 -20.42 17.89 5.62
CA THR A 215 -20.78 18.65 4.40
C THR A 215 -19.67 18.64 3.33
N ASN A 216 -18.41 18.71 3.75
CA ASN A 216 -17.25 18.61 2.85
C ASN A 216 -17.15 17.24 2.14
N ARG A 217 -17.57 16.15 2.80
CA ARG A 217 -17.56 14.79 2.23
C ARG A 217 -18.74 14.54 1.31
N VAL A 218 -19.87 15.18 1.57
CA VAL A 218 -21.05 15.14 0.68
C VAL A 218 -20.70 15.66 -0.71
N ASN A 219 -19.91 16.73 -0.82
CA ASN A 219 -19.54 17.30 -2.11
C ASN A 219 -18.62 16.37 -2.93
N TYR A 220 -17.66 15.70 -2.29
CA TYR A 220 -16.86 14.66 -2.94
C TYR A 220 -17.72 13.49 -3.44
N LEU A 221 -18.67 13.04 -2.63
CA LEU A 221 -19.59 11.97 -3.02
C LEU A 221 -20.51 12.40 -4.16
N ARG A 222 -20.96 13.66 -4.19
CA ARG A 222 -21.72 14.24 -5.30
C ARG A 222 -20.89 14.35 -6.58
N LEU A 223 -19.62 14.74 -6.50
CA LEU A 223 -18.71 14.75 -7.65
C LEU A 223 -18.57 13.35 -8.23
N LEU A 224 -18.29 12.35 -7.39
CA LEU A 224 -18.19 10.94 -7.81
C LEU A 224 -19.50 10.44 -8.42
N ALA A 225 -20.64 10.75 -7.82
CA ALA A 225 -21.94 10.36 -8.36
C ALA A 225 -22.20 11.00 -9.74
N SER A 226 -21.89 12.29 -9.91
CA SER A 226 -22.09 13.02 -11.16
C SER A 226 -21.24 12.45 -12.31
N VAL A 227 -19.97 12.14 -12.04
CA VAL A 227 -19.04 11.58 -13.06
C VAL A 227 -19.17 10.07 -13.28
N SER A 228 -20.10 9.42 -12.58
CA SER A 228 -20.42 8.00 -12.79
C SER A 228 -21.74 7.77 -13.52
N LYS A 229 -22.52 8.83 -13.81
CA LYS A 229 -23.72 8.76 -14.65
C LYS A 229 -23.35 8.46 -16.11
N ASP A 230 -24.19 7.74 -16.85
CA ASP A 230 -23.96 7.48 -18.28
C ASP A 230 -23.84 8.79 -19.08
N GLU A 231 -24.74 9.74 -18.83
CA GLU A 231 -24.68 11.10 -19.35
C GLU A 231 -24.22 12.06 -18.24
N MET A 232 -23.05 12.68 -18.42
CA MET A 232 -22.50 13.62 -17.43
C MET A 232 -23.02 15.04 -17.67
N ASP A 233 -23.62 15.65 -16.64
CA ASP A 233 -23.99 17.06 -16.67
C ASP A 233 -22.81 17.94 -16.25
N LEU A 234 -22.16 18.56 -17.23
CA LEU A 234 -21.05 19.49 -16.99
C LEU A 234 -21.44 20.70 -16.13
N ARG A 235 -22.72 21.12 -16.10
CA ARG A 235 -23.17 22.23 -15.25
C ARG A 235 -23.24 21.82 -13.79
N GLU A 236 -23.72 20.60 -13.53
CA GLU A 236 -23.72 20.00 -12.19
C GLU A 236 -22.28 19.90 -11.68
N VAL A 237 -21.39 19.30 -12.47
CA VAL A 237 -19.95 19.20 -12.16
C VAL A 237 -19.33 20.57 -11.87
N GLU A 238 -19.55 21.55 -12.75
CA GLU A 238 -19.04 22.92 -12.59
C GLU A 238 -19.52 23.54 -11.27
N SER A 239 -20.79 23.34 -10.91
CA SER A 239 -21.37 23.90 -9.70
C SER A 239 -20.75 23.32 -8.43
N ILE A 240 -20.43 22.02 -8.42
CA ILE A 240 -19.83 21.36 -7.26
C ILE A 240 -18.32 21.71 -7.15
N ILE A 241 -17.60 21.80 -8.27
CA ILE A 241 -16.19 22.23 -8.26
C ILE A 241 -16.05 23.64 -7.68
N LYS A 242 -16.99 24.55 -7.97
CA LYS A 242 -16.98 25.92 -7.42
C LYS A 242 -17.12 25.98 -5.90
N THR A 243 -17.77 24.98 -5.29
CA THR A 243 -17.93 24.92 -3.84
C THR A 243 -16.72 24.27 -3.13
N GLU A 244 -15.85 23.58 -3.88
CA GLU A 244 -14.69 22.86 -3.35
C GLU A 244 -13.37 23.50 -3.79
N ALA A 245 -12.85 24.40 -2.95
CA ALA A 245 -11.63 25.17 -3.24
C ALA A 245 -10.42 24.29 -3.55
N SER A 246 -10.28 23.14 -2.88
CA SER A 246 -9.20 22.17 -3.10
C SER A 246 -9.22 21.58 -4.51
N VAL A 247 -10.41 21.20 -4.98
CA VAL A 247 -10.64 20.64 -6.32
C VAL A 247 -10.44 21.69 -7.39
N LEU A 248 -10.96 22.90 -7.17
CA LEU A 248 -10.80 24.05 -8.08
C LEU A 248 -9.33 24.41 -8.27
N TYR A 249 -8.56 24.53 -7.18
CA TYR A 249 -7.14 24.84 -7.24
C TYR A 249 -6.36 23.79 -8.05
N ARG A 250 -6.61 22.49 -7.77
CA ARG A 250 -5.97 21.37 -8.48
C ARG A 250 -6.34 21.34 -9.96
N LEU A 251 -7.56 21.75 -10.32
CA LEU A 251 -7.99 21.86 -11.72
C LEU A 251 -7.13 22.88 -12.46
N LEU A 252 -7.04 24.09 -11.90
CA LEU A 252 -6.27 25.17 -12.50
C LEU A 252 -4.80 24.76 -12.65
N ARG A 253 -4.20 24.14 -11.63
CA ARG A 253 -2.81 23.65 -11.70
C ARG A 253 -2.63 22.56 -12.75
N TYR A 254 -3.56 21.59 -12.84
CA TYR A 254 -3.50 20.51 -13.83
C TYR A 254 -3.53 21.07 -15.26
N LEU A 255 -4.43 22.01 -15.51
CA LEU A 255 -4.57 22.65 -16.82
C LEU A 255 -3.35 23.53 -17.19
N ASN A 256 -2.72 24.14 -16.18
CA ASN A 256 -1.52 24.95 -16.35
C ASN A 256 -0.22 24.12 -16.35
N SER A 257 -0.31 22.79 -16.29
CA SER A 257 0.87 21.93 -16.30
C SER A 257 1.51 21.84 -17.71
N PRO A 258 2.84 21.61 -17.80
CA PRO A 258 3.54 21.50 -19.09
C PRO A 258 2.97 20.40 -20.01
N VAL A 259 2.26 19.41 -19.44
CA VAL A 259 1.63 18.29 -20.15
C VAL A 259 0.60 18.78 -21.17
N PHE A 260 -0.14 19.85 -20.87
CA PHE A 260 -1.16 20.37 -21.77
C PHE A 260 -0.66 21.46 -22.71
N GLY A 261 0.52 22.03 -22.44
CA GLY A 261 1.20 22.99 -23.33
C GLY A 261 0.27 24.09 -23.88
N MET A 262 -0.73 24.51 -23.10
CA MET A 262 -1.79 25.38 -23.60
C MET A 262 -1.24 26.77 -23.89
N ARG A 263 -1.33 27.18 -25.16
CA ARG A 263 -0.92 28.52 -25.63
C ARG A 263 -1.96 29.61 -25.33
N ASN A 264 -3.18 29.25 -24.93
CA ASN A 264 -4.30 30.17 -24.71
C ASN A 264 -4.66 30.23 -23.22
N GLU A 265 -5.03 31.43 -22.75
CA GLU A 265 -5.49 31.66 -21.39
C GLU A 265 -6.84 30.96 -21.11
N ILE A 266 -6.96 30.36 -19.93
CA ILE A 266 -8.17 29.65 -19.52
C ILE A 266 -9.15 30.65 -18.92
N HIS A 267 -10.19 31.00 -19.68
CA HIS A 267 -11.16 32.03 -19.28
C HIS A 267 -12.30 31.53 -18.36
N SER A 268 -12.52 30.22 -18.20
CA SER A 268 -13.50 29.66 -17.24
C SER A 268 -13.32 28.16 -17.00
N ILE A 269 -13.84 27.66 -15.87
CA ILE A 269 -13.89 26.21 -15.54
C ILE A 269 -14.60 25.43 -16.65
N ARG A 270 -15.72 25.95 -17.16
CA ARG A 270 -16.47 25.32 -18.24
C ARG A 270 -15.65 25.18 -19.52
N HIS A 271 -14.93 26.24 -19.89
CA HIS A 271 -14.04 26.22 -21.05
C HIS A 271 -12.92 25.17 -20.84
N ALA A 272 -12.32 25.13 -19.66
CA ALA A 272 -11.31 24.13 -19.34
C ALA A 272 -11.82 22.68 -19.43
N LEU A 273 -12.98 22.41 -18.85
CA LEU A 273 -13.60 21.08 -18.89
C LEU A 273 -13.93 20.69 -20.34
N ALA A 274 -14.51 21.60 -21.13
CA ALA A 274 -14.82 21.33 -22.54
C ALA A 274 -13.59 20.97 -23.40
N LEU A 275 -12.42 21.52 -23.09
CA LEU A 275 -11.18 21.25 -23.81
C LEU A 275 -10.60 19.86 -23.55
N LEU A 276 -10.81 19.29 -22.36
CA LEU A 276 -10.26 17.99 -21.96
C LEU A 276 -10.99 16.79 -22.61
N GLY A 277 -12.25 16.99 -23.01
CA GLY A 277 -13.13 15.91 -23.43
C GLY A 277 -13.64 15.08 -22.25
N GLU A 278 -14.85 14.54 -22.39
CA GLU A 278 -15.60 13.91 -21.30
C GLU A 278 -14.83 12.78 -20.58
N ARG A 279 -14.13 11.93 -21.32
CA ARG A 279 -13.37 10.81 -20.72
C ARG A 279 -12.27 11.30 -19.79
N GLU A 280 -11.49 12.29 -20.20
CA GLU A 280 -10.40 12.82 -19.38
C GLU A 280 -10.93 13.66 -18.21
N ILE A 281 -12.07 14.34 -18.38
CA ILE A 281 -12.78 15.03 -17.28
C ILE A 281 -13.17 14.03 -16.19
N ARG A 282 -13.85 12.94 -16.55
CA ARG A 282 -14.28 11.92 -15.59
C ARG A 282 -13.10 11.34 -14.84
N ARG A 283 -12.02 11.01 -15.55
CA ARG A 283 -10.78 10.50 -14.95
C ARG A 283 -10.16 11.51 -13.99
N TRP A 284 -10.00 12.75 -14.42
CA TRP A 284 -9.40 13.82 -13.61
C TRP A 284 -10.23 14.10 -12.34
N ILE A 285 -11.56 14.21 -12.45
CA ILE A 285 -12.43 14.45 -11.29
C ILE A 285 -12.32 13.31 -10.29
N ARG A 286 -12.32 12.05 -10.73
CA ARG A 286 -12.17 10.89 -9.85
C ARG A 286 -10.86 10.95 -9.04
N LEU A 287 -9.75 11.24 -9.73
CA LEU A 287 -8.43 11.39 -9.10
C LEU A 287 -8.39 12.53 -8.09
N VAL A 288 -8.84 13.71 -8.50
CA VAL A 288 -8.79 14.89 -7.64
C VAL A 288 -9.75 14.77 -6.47
N THR A 289 -10.90 14.13 -6.67
CA THR A 289 -11.82 13.83 -5.58
C THR A 289 -11.19 12.88 -4.58
N LEU A 290 -10.53 11.81 -5.03
CA LEU A 290 -9.82 10.87 -4.16
C LEU A 290 -8.74 11.57 -3.33
N VAL A 291 -7.84 12.32 -4.00
CA VAL A 291 -6.73 13.02 -3.34
C VAL A 291 -7.23 14.13 -2.41
N SER A 292 -8.30 14.84 -2.79
CA SER A 292 -8.83 15.94 -1.97
C SER A 292 -9.64 15.45 -0.77
N ALA A 293 -10.40 14.36 -0.93
CA ALA A 293 -11.11 13.72 0.18
C ALA A 293 -10.17 13.08 1.21
N GLY A 294 -8.98 12.65 0.76
CA GLY A 294 -7.96 12.02 1.59
C GLY A 294 -6.93 12.96 2.23
N GLN A 295 -7.08 14.28 2.15
CA GLN A 295 -6.05 15.21 2.66
C GLN A 295 -5.76 15.05 4.15
N ASP A 296 -6.79 14.79 4.96
CA ASP A 296 -6.67 14.60 6.40
C ASP A 296 -6.54 13.11 6.79
N LYS A 297 -6.13 12.26 5.85
CA LYS A 297 -6.00 10.80 6.05
C LYS A 297 -4.55 10.35 6.03
N PRO A 298 -4.24 9.17 6.60
CA PRO A 298 -2.92 8.57 6.46
C PRO A 298 -2.52 8.53 4.98
N SER A 299 -1.32 9.00 4.66
CA SER A 299 -0.86 9.13 3.27
C SER A 299 -0.88 7.80 2.53
N ASP A 300 -0.59 6.69 3.22
CA ASP A 300 -0.62 5.35 2.64
C ASP A 300 -2.05 4.88 2.33
N LEU A 301 -3.09 5.39 3.03
CA LEU A 301 -4.49 5.10 2.69
C LEU A 301 -4.83 5.64 1.28
N VAL A 302 -4.47 6.89 1.02
CA VAL A 302 -4.69 7.56 -0.27
C VAL A 302 -3.87 6.89 -1.37
N LEU A 303 -2.61 6.55 -1.06
CA LEU A 303 -1.73 5.86 -2.00
C LEU A 303 -2.26 4.46 -2.36
N SER A 304 -2.72 3.67 -1.38
CA SER A 304 -3.38 2.39 -1.62
C SER A 304 -4.58 2.53 -2.55
N ALA A 305 -5.44 3.53 -2.32
CA ALA A 305 -6.61 3.75 -3.18
C ALA A 305 -6.22 4.09 -4.63
N LEU A 306 -5.19 4.93 -4.83
CA LEU A 306 -4.64 5.25 -6.15
C LEU A 306 -4.09 4.00 -6.85
N VAL A 307 -3.28 3.22 -6.13
CA VAL A 307 -2.68 1.99 -6.64
C VAL A 307 -3.76 1.00 -7.04
N ARG A 308 -4.73 0.73 -6.17
CA ARG A 308 -5.84 -0.20 -6.46
C ARG A 308 -6.58 0.23 -7.72
N ALA A 309 -6.92 1.51 -7.85
CA ALA A 309 -7.57 2.05 -9.04
C ALA A 309 -6.74 1.81 -10.31
N ARG A 310 -5.46 2.16 -10.29
CA ARG A 310 -4.57 2.00 -11.45
C ARG A 310 -4.26 0.55 -11.77
N PHE A 311 -4.11 -0.29 -10.77
CA PHE A 311 -3.88 -1.72 -10.94
C PHE A 311 -5.08 -2.39 -11.63
N CYS A 312 -6.30 -2.13 -11.14
CA CYS A 312 -7.51 -2.64 -11.77
C CYS A 312 -7.69 -2.09 -13.20
N GLU A 313 -7.32 -0.83 -13.46
CA GLU A 313 -7.30 -0.27 -14.82
C GLU A 313 -6.33 -1.02 -15.75
N LEU A 314 -5.13 -1.37 -15.27
CA LEU A 314 -4.15 -2.13 -16.06
C LEU A 314 -4.62 -3.58 -16.30
N VAL A 315 -5.18 -4.24 -15.28
CA VAL A 315 -5.77 -5.57 -15.40
C VAL A 315 -6.89 -5.58 -16.44
N SER A 316 -7.68 -4.51 -16.55
CA SER A 316 -8.74 -4.38 -17.56
C SER A 316 -8.25 -4.55 -19.00
N MET A 317 -6.98 -4.24 -19.26
CA MET A 317 -6.36 -4.35 -20.59
C MET A 317 -5.95 -5.79 -20.94
N LYS A 318 -5.89 -6.68 -19.95
CA LYS A 318 -5.46 -8.07 -20.08
C LYS A 318 -6.61 -9.07 -20.14
N ILE A 319 -7.81 -8.63 -19.76
CA ILE A 319 -9.00 -9.48 -19.73
C ILE A 319 -9.95 -9.09 -20.87
N PRO A 320 -10.87 -10.00 -21.28
CA PRO A 320 -11.92 -9.65 -22.23
C PRO A 320 -12.66 -8.40 -21.77
N ARG A 321 -12.96 -7.51 -22.73
CA ARG A 321 -13.50 -6.18 -22.47
C ARG A 321 -14.72 -6.26 -21.55
N SER A 322 -14.55 -5.82 -20.31
CA SER A 322 -15.63 -5.69 -19.35
C SER A 322 -16.48 -4.47 -19.69
N GLN A 323 -17.77 -4.52 -19.36
CA GLN A 323 -18.62 -3.33 -19.38
C GLN A 323 -18.40 -2.46 -18.12
N SER A 324 -17.81 -3.05 -17.07
CA SER A 324 -17.51 -2.37 -15.81
C SER A 324 -16.24 -1.53 -15.89
N ASP A 325 -16.26 -0.39 -15.20
CA ASP A 325 -15.13 0.50 -15.04
C ASP A 325 -14.19 0.00 -13.92
N LEU A 326 -13.16 -0.77 -14.28
CA LEU A 326 -12.27 -1.38 -13.28
C LEU A 326 -11.41 -0.36 -12.52
N PHE A 327 -11.11 0.80 -13.12
CA PHE A 327 -10.47 1.89 -12.39
C PHE A 327 -11.35 2.31 -11.21
N LEU A 328 -12.65 2.48 -11.47
CA LEU A 328 -13.63 2.85 -10.46
C LEU A 328 -13.80 1.76 -9.38
N VAL A 329 -13.75 0.48 -9.75
CA VAL A 329 -13.76 -0.64 -8.79
C VAL A 329 -12.61 -0.50 -7.78
N GLY A 330 -11.37 -0.32 -8.27
CA GLY A 330 -10.21 -0.18 -7.39
C GLY A 330 -10.28 1.07 -6.51
N MET A 331 -10.73 2.20 -7.06
CA MET A 331 -10.90 3.45 -6.31
C MET A 331 -11.96 3.35 -5.22
N VAL A 332 -13.17 2.87 -5.56
CA VAL A 332 -14.30 2.80 -4.62
C VAL A 332 -14.05 1.79 -3.51
N SER A 333 -13.19 0.78 -3.72
CA SER A 333 -12.80 -0.20 -2.69
C SER A 333 -12.14 0.39 -1.43
N MET A 334 -11.82 1.68 -1.42
CA MET A 334 -11.22 2.40 -0.29
C MET A 334 -11.98 3.69 0.07
N MET A 335 -13.08 4.01 -0.64
CA MET A 335 -13.76 5.29 -0.44
C MET A 335 -14.58 5.34 0.85
N ASP A 336 -14.97 4.19 1.40
CA ASP A 336 -15.61 4.08 2.71
C ASP A 336 -14.66 4.54 3.82
N ALA A 337 -13.41 4.09 3.79
CA ALA A 337 -12.37 4.53 4.73
C ALA A 337 -11.99 6.01 4.53
N ILE A 338 -11.90 6.48 3.28
CA ILE A 338 -11.51 7.88 2.99
C ILE A 338 -12.62 8.87 3.36
N LEU A 339 -13.88 8.55 3.04
CA LEU A 339 -15.03 9.39 3.39
C LEU A 339 -15.52 9.13 4.83
N GLU A 340 -15.08 8.06 5.48
CA GLU A 340 -15.64 7.52 6.73
C GLU A 340 -17.17 7.43 6.66
N ILE A 341 -17.66 6.80 5.59
CA ILE A 341 -19.08 6.52 5.36
C ILE A 341 -19.18 5.02 5.06
N PRO A 342 -20.20 4.31 5.57
CA PRO A 342 -20.44 2.93 5.19
C PRO A 342 -20.47 2.70 3.67
N MET A 343 -19.86 1.60 3.21
CA MET A 343 -19.73 1.28 1.79
C MET A 343 -21.11 1.16 1.10
N ASP A 344 -22.11 0.63 1.78
CA ASP A 344 -23.48 0.51 1.28
C ASP A 344 -24.10 1.88 0.94
N GLU A 345 -23.87 2.91 1.76
CA GLU A 345 -24.31 4.28 1.47
C GLU A 345 -23.61 4.86 0.23
N ILE A 346 -22.32 4.56 0.04
CA ILE A 346 -21.55 4.97 -1.14
C ILE A 346 -22.13 4.28 -2.39
N LEU A 347 -22.34 2.97 -2.33
CA LEU A 347 -22.89 2.17 -3.44
C LEU A 347 -24.36 2.51 -3.76
N ALA A 348 -25.10 3.07 -2.81
CA ALA A 348 -26.45 3.60 -3.02
C ALA A 348 -26.44 4.94 -3.80
N LYS A 349 -25.40 5.76 -3.63
CA LYS A 349 -25.32 7.12 -4.20
C LYS A 349 -24.56 7.19 -5.52
N ILE A 350 -23.61 6.28 -5.76
CA ILE A 350 -22.84 6.22 -7.01
C ILE A 350 -23.53 5.28 -8.00
N ALA A 351 -23.72 5.76 -9.24
CA ALA A 351 -24.18 4.94 -10.35
C ALA A 351 -23.08 3.94 -10.73
N LEU A 352 -23.27 2.67 -10.40
CA LEU A 352 -22.35 1.57 -10.65
C LEU A 352 -23.13 0.40 -11.23
N ASP A 353 -22.50 -0.38 -12.10
CA ASP A 353 -23.10 -1.59 -12.62
C ASP A 353 -23.27 -2.67 -11.53
N LYS A 354 -24.09 -3.66 -11.82
CA LYS A 354 -24.47 -4.72 -10.87
C LYS A 354 -23.25 -5.53 -10.39
N ASP A 355 -22.28 -5.81 -11.27
CA ASP A 355 -21.12 -6.60 -10.89
C ASP A 355 -20.19 -5.81 -9.97
N THR A 356 -20.01 -4.50 -10.25
CA THR A 356 -19.24 -3.61 -9.40
C THR A 356 -19.86 -3.46 -8.01
N LYS A 357 -21.19 -3.27 -7.90
CA LYS A 357 -21.85 -3.22 -6.58
C LYS A 357 -21.72 -4.55 -5.82
N MET A 358 -21.85 -5.67 -6.53
CA MET A 358 -21.78 -7.01 -5.91
C MET A 358 -20.41 -7.27 -5.30
N VAL A 359 -19.32 -6.99 -6.03
CA VAL A 359 -17.96 -7.27 -5.54
C VAL A 359 -17.55 -6.33 -4.41
N LEU A 360 -17.92 -5.04 -4.48
CA LEU A 360 -17.61 -4.05 -3.44
C LEU A 360 -18.40 -4.26 -2.14
N SER A 361 -19.56 -4.93 -2.22
CA SER A 361 -20.33 -5.34 -1.03
C SER A 361 -19.82 -6.64 -0.40
N GLY A 362 -18.67 -7.18 -0.84
CA GLY A 362 -18.13 -8.46 -0.38
C GLY A 362 -18.76 -9.70 -1.03
N GLY A 363 -19.62 -9.51 -2.04
CA GLY A 363 -20.22 -10.58 -2.81
C GLY A 363 -19.28 -11.20 -3.84
N GLY A 364 -19.76 -12.26 -4.51
CA GLY A 364 -19.07 -12.89 -5.64
C GLY A 364 -19.28 -12.13 -6.96
N GLY A 365 -19.26 -12.87 -8.07
CA GLY A 365 -19.58 -12.33 -9.41
C GLY A 365 -18.37 -12.23 -10.33
N ARG A 366 -18.59 -11.65 -11.53
CA ARG A 366 -17.60 -11.64 -12.62
C ARG A 366 -16.33 -10.87 -12.28
N LEU A 367 -16.43 -9.87 -11.40
CA LEU A 367 -15.30 -9.05 -10.99
C LEU A 367 -14.54 -9.60 -9.78
N LYS A 368 -15.03 -10.69 -9.15
CA LYS A 368 -14.42 -11.27 -7.95
C LYS A 368 -12.95 -11.65 -8.17
N PRO A 369 -12.55 -12.29 -9.28
CA PRO A 369 -11.13 -12.63 -9.47
C PRO A 369 -10.24 -11.39 -9.62
N VAL A 370 -10.73 -10.29 -10.21
CA VAL A 370 -10.00 -9.01 -10.30
C VAL A 370 -9.82 -8.40 -8.91
N TYR A 371 -10.89 -8.38 -8.12
CA TYR A 371 -10.85 -7.86 -6.75
C TYR A 371 -9.93 -8.70 -5.85
N ASP A 372 -10.00 -10.02 -5.96
CA ASP A 372 -9.14 -10.93 -5.18
C ASP A 372 -7.68 -10.81 -5.57
N LEU A 373 -7.38 -10.66 -6.86
CA LEU A 373 -6.02 -10.40 -7.33
C LEU A 373 -5.48 -9.10 -6.73
N MET A 374 -6.27 -8.03 -6.79
CA MET A 374 -5.91 -6.72 -6.20
C MET A 374 -5.61 -6.83 -4.71
N MET A 375 -6.53 -7.44 -3.94
CA MET A 375 -6.38 -7.59 -2.49
C MET A 375 -5.20 -8.49 -2.12
N ALA A 376 -5.03 -9.61 -2.82
CA ALA A 376 -3.95 -10.55 -2.53
C ALA A 376 -2.57 -9.98 -2.89
N GLN A 377 -2.47 -9.24 -4.00
CA GLN A 377 -1.24 -8.57 -4.41
C GLN A 377 -0.83 -7.48 -3.40
N GLU A 378 -1.78 -6.66 -2.94
CA GLU A 378 -1.52 -5.64 -1.92
C GLU A 378 -1.05 -6.25 -0.60
N ALA A 379 -1.64 -7.38 -0.21
CA ALA A 379 -1.35 -8.07 1.03
C ALA A 379 -0.05 -8.90 1.01
N GLY A 380 0.57 -9.09 -0.16
CA GLY A 380 1.66 -10.05 -0.32
C GLY A 380 1.21 -11.52 -0.15
N LYS A 381 -0.10 -11.80 -0.32
CA LYS A 381 -0.66 -13.17 -0.24
C LYS A 381 -0.44 -13.89 -1.56
N TRP A 382 0.80 -14.31 -1.80
CA TRP A 382 1.29 -14.78 -3.08
C TRP A 382 0.53 -15.98 -3.69
N ASP A 383 0.09 -16.92 -2.86
CA ASP A 383 -0.68 -18.08 -3.31
C ASP A 383 -2.10 -17.71 -3.71
N ALA A 384 -2.74 -16.80 -2.96
CA ALA A 384 -4.06 -16.26 -3.32
C ALA A 384 -3.98 -15.40 -4.59
N ALA A 385 -2.92 -14.60 -4.73
CA ALA A 385 -2.67 -13.78 -5.92
C ALA A 385 -2.49 -14.68 -7.15
N LYS A 386 -1.72 -15.76 -7.03
CA LYS A 386 -1.56 -16.78 -8.08
C LYS A 386 -2.89 -17.42 -8.47
N GLN A 387 -3.67 -17.86 -7.49
CA GLN A 387 -4.97 -18.48 -7.75
C GLN A 387 -5.92 -17.53 -8.49
N ALA A 388 -5.92 -16.24 -8.14
CA ALA A 388 -6.74 -15.22 -8.80
C ALA A 388 -6.20 -14.88 -10.20
N SER A 389 -4.87 -14.80 -10.38
CA SER A 389 -4.25 -14.52 -11.68
C SER A 389 -4.49 -15.67 -12.68
N ASP A 390 -4.46 -16.92 -12.21
CA ASP A 390 -4.74 -18.11 -13.02
C ASP A 390 -6.19 -18.09 -13.57
N GLN A 391 -7.15 -17.67 -12.74
CA GLN A 391 -8.55 -17.50 -13.17
C GLN A 391 -8.71 -16.42 -14.26
N LEU A 392 -7.90 -15.36 -14.18
CA LEU A 392 -7.88 -14.27 -15.16
C LEU A 392 -7.00 -14.56 -16.37
N ARG A 393 -6.25 -15.68 -16.37
CA ARG A 393 -5.24 -16.03 -17.38
C ARG A 393 -4.16 -14.96 -17.54
N ILE A 394 -3.80 -14.33 -16.42
CA ILE A 394 -2.73 -13.34 -16.35
C ILE A 394 -1.54 -14.03 -15.67
N SER A 395 -0.35 -13.90 -16.24
CA SER A 395 0.83 -14.48 -15.60
C SER A 395 1.19 -13.71 -14.31
N GLU A 396 1.87 -14.38 -13.38
CA GLU A 396 2.43 -13.70 -12.20
C GLU A 396 3.38 -12.56 -12.60
N SER A 397 4.09 -12.71 -13.73
CA SER A 397 4.97 -11.67 -14.28
C SER A 397 4.23 -10.39 -14.61
N GLU A 398 3.13 -10.53 -15.35
CA GLU A 398 2.30 -9.39 -15.75
C GLU A 398 1.62 -8.77 -14.55
N THR A 399 1.19 -9.59 -13.58
CA THR A 399 0.59 -9.11 -12.33
C THR A 399 1.56 -8.22 -11.56
N GLY A 400 2.79 -8.69 -11.32
CA GLY A 400 3.82 -7.90 -10.65
C GLY A 400 4.17 -6.61 -11.40
N GLU A 401 4.33 -6.69 -12.73
CA GLU A 401 4.61 -5.52 -13.57
C GLU A 401 3.48 -4.48 -13.49
N MET A 402 2.22 -4.90 -13.57
CA MET A 402 1.08 -3.99 -13.44
C MET A 402 0.98 -3.37 -12.05
N TRP A 403 1.26 -4.14 -10.99
CA TRP A 403 1.27 -3.63 -9.62
C TRP A 403 2.35 -2.58 -9.42
N TRP A 404 3.55 -2.86 -9.93
CA TRP A 404 4.66 -1.92 -9.88
C TRP A 404 4.37 -0.62 -10.65
N GLN A 405 3.83 -0.73 -11.86
CA GLN A 405 3.40 0.43 -12.64
C GLN A 405 2.34 1.25 -11.88
N ALA A 406 1.40 0.58 -11.19
CA ALA A 406 0.40 1.24 -10.38
C ALA A 406 1.01 1.95 -9.16
N MET A 407 2.00 1.36 -8.50
CA MET A 407 2.76 1.98 -7.40
C MET A 407 3.49 3.24 -7.86
N GLN A 408 4.27 3.16 -8.93
CA GLN A 408 5.00 4.31 -9.47
C GLN A 408 4.07 5.46 -9.86
N TRP A 409 2.97 5.13 -10.55
CA TRP A 409 1.97 6.10 -10.95
C TRP A 409 1.26 6.73 -9.73
N GLY A 410 0.88 5.91 -8.74
CA GLY A 410 0.19 6.37 -7.53
C GLY A 410 1.04 7.36 -6.74
N ARG A 411 2.36 7.10 -6.64
CA ARG A 411 3.31 8.03 -6.01
C ARG A 411 3.39 9.36 -6.76
N GLN A 412 3.56 9.33 -8.08
CA GLN A 412 3.62 10.54 -8.90
C GLN A 412 2.36 11.40 -8.75
N VAL A 413 1.18 10.77 -8.66
CA VAL A 413 -0.09 11.49 -8.47
C VAL A 413 -0.21 12.05 -7.05
N SER A 414 0.21 11.29 -6.03
CA SER A 414 0.20 11.72 -4.63
C SER A 414 1.14 12.91 -4.39
N THR A 415 2.38 12.84 -4.89
CA THR A 415 3.39 13.91 -4.74
C THR A 415 3.07 15.15 -5.57
N ALA A 416 2.58 15.00 -6.80
CA ALA A 416 2.06 16.12 -7.58
C ALA A 416 0.86 16.80 -6.91
N GLY A 417 0.23 16.10 -5.96
CA GLY A 417 -0.88 16.58 -5.17
C GLY A 417 -0.52 17.25 -3.85
N ASN A 418 0.72 17.20 -3.36
CA ASN A 418 1.08 17.74 -2.04
C ASN A 418 2.02 18.96 -2.19
N PRO A 419 1.61 20.18 -1.78
CA PRO A 419 2.36 21.41 -2.06
C PRO A 419 3.49 21.74 -1.06
N GLU A 420 3.86 20.85 -0.13
CA GLU A 420 4.91 21.11 0.87
C GLU A 420 6.28 20.48 0.56
N GLN A 421 6.58 20.20 -0.72
CA GLN A 421 7.95 19.94 -1.17
C GLN A 421 8.40 20.95 -2.23
#